data_AF-A0A971B756-F1
#
_entry.id   AF-A0A971B756-F1
#
_cell.length_a   1.000
_cell.length_b   1.000
_cell.length_c   1.000
_cell.angle_alpha   90.00
_cell.angle_beta   90.00
_cell.angle_gamma   90.00
#
_symmetry.space_group_name_H-M   'P 1'
#
loop_
_entity.id
_entity.type
_entity.pdbx_description
1 polymer ?
#
loop_
_entity_poly.entity_id
_entity_poly.type
_entity_poly.pdbx_seq_one_letter_code
_entity_poly.pdbx_strand_id
1 'polypeptide(L)'
;MPSNSLNRWNTTRAQALDQIAHAHRRVGGSGRGRRYATEQINHAYTMLLSSQFQGFCRDLHSEAVDHIVRSVTPVPLQAVVRADFMLHRKLDSGNPNPSNIGADFNRLGLRFFDQIRARSRWNIGRIDHLEDLNRWRNAIAHQAFDPAKLGGIIHLRLAMVKQWRAACEQLAVVFDDVLGDHVVHIAGVRPW
;
A
#
# COMPACT_ATOMS: atom_id res chain seq x y z
N MET A 1 -0.44 -20.43 0.67
CA MET A 1 -0.43 -19.85 -0.68
C MET A 1 -0.62 -18.35 -0.53
N PRO A 2 -0.06 -17.47 -1.38
CA PRO A 2 -0.33 -16.03 -1.29
C PRO A 2 -1.72 -15.68 -1.86
N SER A 3 -2.31 -14.57 -1.40
CA SER A 3 -3.56 -14.07 -2.01
C SER A 3 -3.39 -13.72 -3.49
N ASN A 4 -4.50 -13.64 -4.23
CA ASN A 4 -4.48 -13.14 -5.60
C ASN A 4 -4.01 -11.68 -5.66
N SER A 5 -4.27 -10.92 -4.61
CA SER A 5 -3.85 -9.53 -4.45
C SER A 5 -2.32 -9.41 -4.33
N LEU A 6 -1.69 -10.27 -3.52
CA LEU A 6 -0.23 -10.33 -3.39
C LEU A 6 0.43 -10.86 -4.68
N ASN A 7 -0.17 -11.85 -5.34
CA ASN A 7 0.29 -12.31 -6.65
C ASN A 7 0.29 -11.18 -7.68
N ARG A 8 -0.79 -10.39 -7.76
CA ARG A 8 -0.88 -9.22 -8.66
C ARG A 8 0.11 -8.12 -8.29
N TRP A 9 0.36 -7.90 -7.00
CA TRP A 9 1.39 -6.99 -6.54
C TRP A 9 2.78 -7.40 -7.05
N ASN A 10 3.15 -8.67 -6.88
CA ASN A 10 4.45 -9.21 -7.29
C ASN A 10 4.62 -9.36 -8.82
N THR A 11 3.54 -9.24 -9.59
CA THR A 11 3.57 -9.41 -11.05
C THR A 11 3.21 -8.11 -11.76
N THR A 12 1.94 -7.88 -12.07
CA THR A 12 1.47 -6.74 -12.88
C THR A 12 1.87 -5.40 -12.29
N ARG A 13 1.75 -5.22 -10.97
CA ARG A 13 2.09 -3.94 -10.32
C ARG A 13 3.59 -3.73 -10.24
N ALA A 14 4.34 -4.76 -9.86
CA ALA A 14 5.81 -4.73 -9.86
C ALA A 14 6.36 -4.37 -11.25
N GLN A 15 5.80 -4.94 -12.32
CA GLN A 15 6.18 -4.63 -13.69
C GLN A 15 5.96 -3.15 -14.03
N ALA A 16 4.82 -2.56 -13.66
CA ALA A 16 4.57 -1.13 -13.86
C ALA A 16 5.59 -0.24 -13.11
N LEU A 17 5.95 -0.63 -11.88
CA LEU A 17 6.98 0.07 -11.08
C LEU A 17 8.38 -0.09 -11.68
N ASP A 18 8.67 -1.23 -12.29
CA ASP A 18 9.93 -1.46 -12.99
C ASP A 18 10.02 -0.59 -14.24
N GLN A 19 8.95 -0.48 -15.03
CA GLN A 19 8.92 0.35 -16.24
C GLN A 19 9.33 1.81 -15.93
N ILE A 20 8.79 2.41 -14.87
CA ILE A 20 9.17 3.79 -14.47
C ILE A 20 10.60 3.86 -13.91
N ALA A 21 11.07 2.84 -13.18
CA ALA A 21 12.45 2.77 -12.72
C ALA A 21 13.44 2.65 -13.91
N HIS A 22 13.08 1.89 -14.95
CA HIS A 22 13.82 1.80 -16.20
C HIS A 22 13.80 3.14 -16.96
N ALA A 23 12.66 3.83 -17.04
CA ALA A 23 12.56 5.15 -17.64
C ALA A 23 13.46 6.17 -16.92
N HIS A 24 13.46 6.19 -15.58
CA HIS A 24 14.35 7.03 -14.80
C HIS A 24 15.83 6.77 -15.13
N ARG A 25 16.25 5.50 -15.24
CA ARG A 25 17.64 5.17 -15.60
C ARG A 25 18.02 5.70 -16.99
N ARG A 26 17.10 5.61 -17.96
CA ARG A 26 17.32 6.11 -19.33
C ARG A 26 17.46 7.62 -19.38
N VAL A 27 16.57 8.37 -18.73
CA VAL A 27 16.61 9.84 -18.72
C VAL A 27 17.80 10.37 -17.93
N GLY A 28 18.18 9.68 -16.85
CA GLY A 28 19.36 10.06 -16.08
C GLY A 28 20.67 9.90 -16.87
N GLY A 29 20.83 8.83 -17.66
CA GLY A 29 22.13 8.43 -18.21
C GLY A 29 23.07 7.78 -17.16
N SER A 30 24.31 7.45 -17.52
CA SER A 30 25.29 6.72 -16.67
C SER A 30 26.39 7.59 -16.02
N GLY A 31 26.55 8.86 -16.41
CA GLY A 31 27.65 9.74 -15.95
C GLY A 31 27.51 10.35 -14.54
N ARG A 32 28.61 10.74 -13.89
CA ARG A 32 28.61 11.37 -12.54
C ARG A 32 28.22 12.86 -12.62
N GLY A 33 27.29 13.34 -11.78
CA GLY A 33 26.88 14.76 -11.66
C GLY A 33 25.50 14.95 -11.02
N ARG A 34 25.21 16.14 -10.46
CA ARG A 34 23.87 16.50 -9.92
C ARG A 34 22.90 16.70 -11.09
N ARG A 35 21.88 15.84 -11.17
CA ARG A 35 20.89 15.86 -12.26
C ARG A 35 19.60 16.50 -11.76
N TYR A 36 19.37 17.74 -12.15
CA TYR A 36 18.13 18.46 -11.85
C TYR A 36 16.95 17.97 -12.71
N ALA A 37 17.22 17.34 -13.86
CA ALA A 37 16.21 16.88 -14.82
C ALA A 37 15.42 15.61 -14.42
N THR A 38 15.74 14.96 -13.30
CA THR A 38 15.08 13.70 -12.88
C THR A 38 14.06 13.87 -11.76
N GLU A 39 13.92 15.05 -11.17
CA GLU A 39 13.01 15.29 -10.04
C GLU A 39 11.55 15.01 -10.41
N GLN A 40 11.10 15.45 -11.59
CA GLN A 40 9.75 15.16 -12.07
C GLN A 40 9.51 13.66 -12.29
N ILE A 41 10.55 12.90 -12.63
CA ILE A 41 10.46 11.44 -12.75
C ILE A 41 10.34 10.81 -11.37
N ASN A 42 11.04 11.33 -10.36
CA ASN A 42 10.86 10.89 -8.98
C ASN A 42 9.44 11.19 -8.47
N HIS A 43 8.88 12.35 -8.81
CA HIS A 43 7.48 12.67 -8.49
C HIS A 43 6.52 11.68 -9.15
N ALA A 44 6.68 11.43 -10.45
CA ALA A 44 5.87 10.45 -11.17
C ALA A 44 6.00 9.03 -10.56
N TYR A 45 7.21 8.64 -10.16
CA TYR A 45 7.44 7.34 -9.52
C TYR A 45 6.75 7.26 -8.15
N THR A 46 6.84 8.29 -7.32
CA THR A 46 6.13 8.37 -6.03
C THR A 46 4.62 8.24 -6.20
N MET A 47 4.04 8.98 -7.16
CA MET A 47 2.60 8.93 -7.46
C MET A 47 2.19 7.53 -7.93
N LEU A 48 2.96 6.92 -8.84
CA LEU A 48 2.69 5.57 -9.33
C LEU A 48 2.85 4.51 -8.24
N LEU A 49 3.87 4.61 -7.39
CA LEU A 49 4.08 3.68 -6.28
C LEU A 49 2.91 3.72 -5.31
N SER A 50 2.49 4.92 -4.89
CA SER A 50 1.36 5.05 -3.98
C SER A 50 0.05 4.55 -4.62
N SER A 51 -0.21 4.83 -5.90
CA SER A 51 -1.44 4.35 -6.56
C SER A 51 -1.46 2.83 -6.73
N GLN A 52 -0.34 2.21 -7.08
CA GLN A 52 -0.23 0.75 -7.18
C GLN A 52 -0.42 0.09 -5.82
N PHE A 53 0.18 0.64 -4.76
CA PHE A 53 0.03 0.11 -3.41
C PHE A 53 -1.39 0.30 -2.85
N GLN A 54 -2.06 1.41 -3.22
CA GLN A 54 -3.48 1.62 -2.93
C GLN A 54 -4.35 0.56 -3.58
N GLY A 55 -4.12 0.27 -4.86
CA GLY A 55 -4.82 -0.81 -5.57
C GLY A 55 -4.62 -2.16 -4.87
N PHE A 56 -3.39 -2.46 -4.43
CA PHE A 56 -3.11 -3.67 -3.67
C PHE A 56 -3.91 -3.76 -2.37
N CYS A 57 -3.90 -2.69 -1.56
CA CYS A 57 -4.63 -2.68 -0.30
C CYS A 57 -6.14 -2.84 -0.52
N ARG A 58 -6.70 -2.22 -1.57
CA ARG A 58 -8.12 -2.35 -1.93
C ARG A 58 -8.49 -3.77 -2.34
N ASP A 59 -7.69 -4.37 -3.21
CA ASP A 59 -7.94 -5.73 -3.70
C ASP A 59 -7.85 -6.73 -2.55
N LEU A 60 -6.82 -6.60 -1.71
CA LEU A 60 -6.62 -7.50 -0.57
C LEU A 60 -7.77 -7.38 0.43
N HIS A 61 -8.24 -6.16 0.70
CA HIS A 61 -9.40 -5.92 1.55
C HIS A 61 -10.68 -6.57 0.96
N SER A 62 -10.95 -6.36 -0.33
CA SER A 62 -12.08 -7.00 -1.01
C SER A 62 -12.01 -8.52 -0.99
N GLU A 63 -10.83 -9.08 -1.26
CA GLU A 63 -10.60 -10.53 -1.26
C GLU A 63 -10.88 -11.11 0.12
N ALA A 64 -10.37 -10.51 1.19
CA ALA A 64 -10.66 -10.95 2.56
C ALA A 64 -12.14 -10.85 2.93
N VAL A 65 -12.82 -9.76 2.55
CA VAL A 65 -14.26 -9.61 2.76
C VAL A 65 -15.03 -10.72 2.05
N ASP A 66 -14.68 -11.03 0.81
CA ASP A 66 -15.32 -12.09 0.05
C ASP A 66 -15.16 -13.47 0.73
N HIS A 67 -14.03 -13.71 1.40
CA HIS A 67 -13.83 -14.93 2.20
C HIS A 67 -14.62 -14.93 3.50
N ILE A 68 -14.62 -13.82 4.27
CA ILE A 68 -15.36 -13.69 5.53
C ILE A 68 -16.87 -13.83 5.29
N VAL A 69 -17.38 -13.19 4.25
CA VAL A 69 -18.82 -13.18 3.94
C VAL A 69 -19.34 -14.58 3.60
N ARG A 70 -18.53 -15.47 3.02
CA ARG A 70 -18.95 -16.84 2.70
C ARG A 70 -19.37 -17.66 3.92
N SER A 71 -18.86 -17.34 5.12
CA SER A 71 -19.26 -18.01 6.36
C SER A 71 -20.51 -17.39 7.02
N VAL A 72 -21.08 -16.31 6.46
CA VAL A 72 -22.28 -15.66 7.00
C VAL A 72 -23.54 -16.45 6.62
N THR A 73 -24.38 -16.71 7.62
CA THR A 73 -25.69 -17.36 7.47
C THR A 73 -26.80 -16.50 8.09
N PRO A 74 -27.99 -16.44 7.46
CA PRO A 74 -28.38 -17.11 6.22
C PRO A 74 -27.78 -16.45 4.96
N VAL A 75 -27.71 -17.21 3.86
CA VAL A 75 -27.06 -16.80 2.58
C VAL A 75 -27.51 -15.42 2.07
N PRO A 76 -28.80 -15.00 2.16
CA PRO A 76 -29.20 -13.66 1.71
C PRO A 76 -28.50 -12.50 2.44
N LEU A 77 -28.04 -12.71 3.68
CA LEU A 77 -27.29 -11.68 4.42
C LEU A 77 -25.88 -11.47 3.87
N GLN A 78 -25.33 -12.41 3.09
CA GLN A 78 -23.98 -12.30 2.56
C GLN A 78 -23.82 -11.03 1.71
N ALA A 79 -24.78 -10.76 0.83
CA ALA A 79 -24.76 -9.58 -0.03
C ALA A 79 -24.84 -8.27 0.80
N VAL A 80 -25.65 -8.26 1.86
CA VAL A 80 -25.82 -7.11 2.74
C VAL A 80 -24.53 -6.83 3.52
N VAL A 81 -23.95 -7.85 4.16
CA VAL A 81 -22.70 -7.73 4.93
C VAL A 81 -21.53 -7.32 4.03
N ARG A 82 -21.44 -7.89 2.83
CA ARG A 82 -20.44 -7.48 1.84
C ARG A 82 -20.60 -6.02 1.45
N ALA A 83 -21.82 -5.58 1.17
CA ALA A 83 -22.09 -4.19 0.81
C ALA A 83 -21.71 -3.25 1.95
N ASP A 84 -21.99 -3.61 3.20
CA ASP A 84 -21.56 -2.83 4.37
C ASP A 84 -20.04 -2.67 4.39
N PHE A 85 -19.26 -3.77 4.36
CA PHE A 85 -17.80 -3.70 4.41
C PHE A 85 -17.16 -2.87 3.28
N MET A 86 -17.82 -2.81 2.11
CA MET A 86 -17.36 -2.02 0.98
C MET A 86 -17.80 -0.56 1.07
N LEU A 87 -18.87 -0.25 1.80
CA LEU A 87 -19.44 1.08 1.90
C LEU A 87 -18.43 2.06 2.51
N HIS A 88 -18.25 3.21 1.87
CA HIS A 88 -17.34 4.28 2.33
C HIS A 88 -15.90 3.83 2.62
N ARG A 89 -15.42 2.77 1.95
CA ARG A 89 -14.02 2.35 2.05
C ARG A 89 -13.10 3.52 1.71
N LYS A 90 -12.27 3.93 2.68
CA LYS A 90 -11.41 5.11 2.58
C LYS A 90 -10.43 5.01 1.42
N LEU A 91 -9.94 3.80 1.12
CA LEU A 91 -9.05 3.56 -0.01
C LEU A 91 -9.72 3.80 -1.38
N ASP A 92 -11.04 3.96 -1.48
CA ASP A 92 -11.68 4.28 -2.76
C ASP A 92 -11.44 5.72 -3.22
N SER A 93 -11.19 6.65 -2.30
CA SER A 93 -10.96 8.07 -2.59
C SER A 93 -9.73 8.68 -1.89
N GLY A 94 -9.19 8.02 -0.86
CA GLY A 94 -8.05 8.48 -0.09
C GLY A 94 -6.74 7.77 -0.45
N ASN A 95 -5.64 8.28 0.11
CA ASN A 95 -4.32 7.68 -0.05
C ASN A 95 -4.16 6.42 0.81
N PRO A 96 -3.27 5.48 0.45
CA PRO A 96 -2.95 4.31 1.24
C PRO A 96 -2.00 4.64 2.40
N ASN A 97 -2.36 5.63 3.22
CA ASN A 97 -1.65 5.92 4.46
C ASN A 97 -2.14 4.97 5.58
N PRO A 98 -1.36 4.80 6.67
CA PRO A 98 -1.74 3.95 7.79
C PRO A 98 -3.12 4.27 8.39
N SER A 99 -3.52 5.54 8.42
CA SER A 99 -4.84 5.92 8.95
C SER A 99 -5.98 5.36 8.10
N ASN A 100 -5.94 5.54 6.77
CA ASN A 100 -6.98 5.07 5.85
C ASN A 100 -6.99 3.55 5.73
N ILE A 101 -5.82 2.92 5.63
CA ILE A 101 -5.71 1.46 5.63
C ILE A 101 -6.25 0.90 6.94
N GLY A 102 -5.88 1.49 8.08
CA GLY A 102 -6.38 1.08 9.40
C GLY A 102 -7.89 1.22 9.50
N ALA A 103 -8.45 2.34 9.05
CA ALA A 103 -9.89 2.57 9.04
C ALA A 103 -10.66 1.49 8.26
N ASP A 104 -10.14 1.04 7.12
CA ASP A 104 -10.80 0.03 6.29
C ASP A 104 -10.63 -1.40 6.82
N PHE A 105 -9.39 -1.77 7.18
CA PHE A 105 -9.10 -3.13 7.63
C PHE A 105 -9.64 -3.39 9.03
N ASN A 106 -9.63 -2.40 9.94
CA ASN A 106 -10.15 -2.60 11.29
C ASN A 106 -11.65 -2.92 11.33
N ARG A 107 -12.40 -2.58 10.28
CA ARG A 107 -13.81 -2.99 10.14
C ARG A 107 -13.98 -4.50 10.14
N LEU A 108 -12.97 -5.25 9.70
CA LEU A 108 -12.98 -6.72 9.71
C LEU A 108 -12.78 -7.33 11.11
N GLY A 109 -12.76 -6.51 12.17
CA GLY A 109 -12.67 -6.98 13.55
C GLY A 109 -11.25 -7.24 14.06
N LEU A 110 -10.23 -6.63 13.45
CA LEU A 110 -8.84 -6.69 13.90
C LEU A 110 -8.25 -5.31 14.18
N ARG A 111 -7.21 -5.27 15.02
CA ARG A 111 -6.33 -4.12 15.18
C ARG A 111 -5.17 -4.23 14.18
N PHE A 112 -5.42 -3.86 12.92
CA PHE A 112 -4.57 -4.26 11.80
C PHE A 112 -3.10 -3.88 11.95
N PHE A 113 -2.82 -2.59 12.19
CA PHE A 113 -1.43 -2.13 12.34
C PHE A 113 -0.75 -2.63 13.62
N ASP A 114 -1.51 -2.99 14.65
CA ASP A 114 -0.92 -3.57 15.86
C ASP A 114 -0.48 -5.00 15.63
N GLN A 115 -1.27 -5.79 14.88
CA GLN A 115 -0.86 -7.12 14.44
C GLN A 115 0.36 -7.04 13.51
N ILE A 116 0.40 -6.09 12.58
CA ILE A 116 1.58 -5.87 11.71
C ILE A 116 2.82 -5.54 12.54
N ARG A 117 2.72 -4.63 13.52
CA ARG A 117 3.85 -4.29 14.42
C ARG A 117 4.30 -5.49 15.24
N ALA A 118 3.36 -6.33 15.70
CA ALA A 118 3.67 -7.52 16.49
C ALA A 118 4.47 -8.57 15.70
N ARG A 119 4.36 -8.63 14.35
CA ARG A 119 5.13 -9.58 13.53
C ARG A 119 6.63 -9.29 13.53
N SER A 120 7.03 -8.03 13.59
CA SER A 120 8.44 -7.65 13.50
C SER A 120 8.67 -6.19 13.89
N ARG A 121 9.71 -5.93 14.70
CA ARG A 121 10.15 -4.57 15.04
C ARG A 121 10.49 -3.73 13.81
N TRP A 122 10.91 -4.36 12.72
CA TRP A 122 11.27 -3.67 11.47
C TRP A 122 10.06 -3.08 10.75
N ASN A 123 8.85 -3.53 11.09
CA ASN A 123 7.63 -3.01 10.47
C ASN A 123 7.34 -1.57 10.88
N ILE A 124 7.86 -1.10 12.02
CA ILE A 124 7.72 0.30 12.43
C ILE A 124 8.30 1.23 11.36
N GLY A 125 9.58 1.06 11.01
CA GLY A 125 10.21 1.89 9.98
C GLY A 125 9.60 1.72 8.58
N ARG A 126 9.05 0.54 8.26
CA ARG A 126 8.32 0.33 6.99
C ARG A 126 7.00 1.10 6.95
N ILE A 127 6.28 1.15 8.06
CA ILE A 127 5.05 1.95 8.21
C ILE A 127 5.39 3.45 8.12
N ASP A 128 6.49 3.89 8.73
CA ASP A 128 6.95 5.28 8.63
C ASP A 128 7.30 5.65 7.18
N HIS A 129 7.96 4.76 6.45
CA HIS A 129 8.20 4.93 5.01
C HIS A 129 6.92 5.01 4.18
N LEU A 130 5.89 4.23 4.53
CA LEU A 130 4.58 4.32 3.88
C LEU A 130 3.89 5.67 4.17
N GLU A 131 3.99 6.16 5.41
CA GLU A 131 3.49 7.47 5.80
C GLU A 131 4.20 8.58 5.01
N ASP A 132 5.53 8.56 4.95
CA ASP A 132 6.33 9.54 4.20
C ASP A 132 6.04 9.52 2.70
N LEU A 133 5.88 8.33 2.11
CA LEU A 133 5.45 8.17 0.71
C LEU A 133 4.15 8.96 0.45
N ASN A 134 3.17 8.84 1.34
CA ASN A 134 1.87 9.48 1.17
C ASN A 134 1.88 10.98 1.50
N ARG A 135 2.77 11.44 2.39
CA ARG A 135 3.03 12.88 2.59
C ARG A 135 3.59 13.50 1.31
N TRP A 136 4.57 12.85 0.68
CA TRP A 136 5.13 13.31 -0.58
C TRP A 136 4.12 13.25 -1.73
N ARG A 137 3.31 12.19 -1.83
CA ARG A 137 2.19 12.12 -2.81
C ARG A 137 1.27 13.34 -2.68
N ASN A 138 0.87 13.69 -1.45
CA ASN A 138 0.01 14.86 -1.21
C ASN A 138 0.69 16.18 -1.59
N ALA A 139 1.97 16.35 -1.21
CA ALA A 139 2.74 17.54 -1.57
C ALA A 139 2.83 17.69 -3.10
N ILE A 140 3.12 16.61 -3.83
CA ILE A 140 3.18 16.61 -5.30
C ILE A 140 1.82 16.95 -5.91
N ALA A 141 0.75 16.29 -5.45
CA ALA A 141 -0.60 16.48 -5.99
C ALA A 141 -1.13 17.90 -5.83
N HIS A 142 -0.78 18.56 -4.72
CA HIS A 142 -1.24 19.91 -4.39
C HIS A 142 -0.18 21.00 -4.62
N GLN A 143 1.00 20.66 -5.18
CA GLN A 143 2.15 21.55 -5.33
C GLN A 143 2.53 22.26 -4.00
N ALA A 144 2.37 21.55 -2.88
CA ALA A 144 2.50 22.08 -1.52
C ALA A 144 3.71 21.44 -0.81
N PHE A 145 4.92 21.90 -1.17
CA PHE A 145 6.19 21.37 -0.66
C PHE A 145 6.67 22.10 0.60
N ASP A 146 5.96 21.92 1.71
CA ASP A 146 6.35 22.45 3.01
C ASP A 146 7.48 21.60 3.65
N PRO A 147 8.72 22.11 3.77
CA PRO A 147 9.83 21.33 4.31
C PRO A 147 9.60 20.84 5.73
N ALA A 148 8.83 21.56 6.56
CA ALA A 148 8.52 21.13 7.92
C ALA A 148 7.68 19.83 7.92
N LYS A 149 6.83 19.65 6.91
CA LYS A 149 6.00 18.44 6.73
C LYS A 149 6.72 17.32 5.97
N LEU A 150 7.82 17.64 5.28
CA LEU A 150 8.60 16.71 4.47
C LEU A 150 9.95 16.35 5.12
N GLY A 151 10.07 16.49 6.44
CA GLY A 151 11.25 16.08 7.21
C GLY A 151 12.51 16.92 6.93
N GLY A 152 12.33 18.19 6.57
CA GLY A 152 13.42 19.11 6.21
C GLY A 152 13.99 18.88 4.81
N ILE A 153 13.38 18.01 4.00
CA ILE A 153 13.84 17.67 2.66
C ILE A 153 13.15 18.56 1.63
N ILE A 154 13.95 19.22 0.80
CA ILE A 154 13.51 20.15 -0.25
C ILE A 154 13.42 19.50 -1.63
N HIS A 155 14.13 18.39 -1.87
CA HIS A 155 14.15 17.72 -3.17
C HIS A 155 13.98 16.21 -3.03
N LEU A 156 13.07 15.65 -3.83
CA LEU A 156 12.83 14.22 -3.82
C LEU A 156 13.93 13.47 -4.57
N ARG A 157 14.62 12.56 -3.86
CA ARG A 157 15.71 11.73 -4.42
C ARG A 157 15.21 10.33 -4.77
N LEU A 158 15.73 9.75 -5.84
CA LEU A 158 15.42 8.36 -6.24
C LEU A 158 15.67 7.35 -5.12
N ALA A 159 16.70 7.55 -4.30
CA ALA A 159 17.01 6.67 -3.17
C ALA A 159 15.85 6.56 -2.17
N MET A 160 15.14 7.67 -1.92
CA MET A 160 13.96 7.70 -1.04
C MET A 160 12.82 6.88 -1.67
N VAL A 161 12.54 7.10 -2.95
CA VAL A 161 11.47 6.36 -3.66
C VAL A 161 11.75 4.85 -3.68
N LYS A 162 13.02 4.45 -3.84
CA LYS A 162 13.44 3.04 -3.75
C LYS A 162 13.25 2.44 -2.34
N GLN A 163 13.54 3.21 -1.29
CA GLN A 163 13.30 2.78 0.09
C GLN A 163 11.81 2.59 0.35
N TRP A 164 10.97 3.53 -0.10
CA TRP A 164 9.51 3.40 0.00
C TRP A 164 8.99 2.21 -0.77
N ARG A 165 9.50 1.94 -1.98
CA ARG A 165 9.14 0.75 -2.75
C ARG A 165 9.46 -0.53 -1.98
N ALA A 166 10.69 -0.65 -1.46
CA ALA A 166 11.08 -1.81 -0.68
C ALA A 166 10.22 -1.97 0.59
N ALA A 167 9.85 -0.87 1.25
CA ALA A 167 8.92 -0.90 2.37
C ALA A 167 7.54 -1.42 1.95
N CYS A 168 6.96 -0.92 0.85
CA CYS A 168 5.70 -1.41 0.29
C CYS A 168 5.75 -2.89 -0.09
N GLU A 169 6.84 -3.36 -0.70
CA GLU A 169 7.02 -4.78 -1.05
C GLU A 169 6.98 -5.67 0.20
N GLN A 170 7.68 -5.26 1.26
CA GLN A 170 7.71 -5.99 2.51
C GLN A 170 6.38 -5.91 3.27
N LEU A 171 5.72 -4.75 3.27
CA LEU A 171 4.41 -4.59 3.88
C LEU A 171 3.34 -5.40 3.14
N ALA A 172 3.43 -5.54 1.82
CA ALA A 172 2.47 -6.34 1.06
C ALA A 172 2.45 -7.80 1.53
N VAL A 173 3.62 -8.40 1.77
CA VAL A 173 3.74 -9.75 2.32
C VAL A 173 3.16 -9.81 3.74
N VAL A 174 3.53 -8.87 4.61
CA VAL A 174 3.06 -8.89 6.01
C VAL A 174 1.54 -8.66 6.09
N PHE A 175 0.97 -7.83 5.22
CA PHE A 175 -0.47 -7.57 5.16
C PHE A 175 -1.22 -8.84 4.73
N ASP A 176 -0.69 -9.54 3.73
CA ASP A 176 -1.21 -10.82 3.24
C ASP A 176 -1.26 -11.88 4.34
N ASP A 177 -0.15 -12.03 5.07
CA ASP A 177 -0.03 -13.00 6.17
C ASP A 177 -0.96 -12.68 7.34
N VAL A 178 -0.95 -11.42 7.80
CA VAL A 178 -1.78 -10.95 8.91
C VAL A 178 -3.26 -11.16 8.60
N LEU A 179 -3.67 -10.83 7.38
CA LEU A 179 -5.08 -10.95 7.00
C LEU A 179 -5.47 -12.40 6.75
N GLY A 180 -4.60 -13.20 6.16
CA GLY A 180 -4.81 -14.64 5.99
C GLY A 180 -5.03 -15.34 7.34
N ASP A 181 -4.17 -15.06 8.33
CA ASP A 181 -4.31 -15.61 9.69
C ASP A 181 -5.60 -15.13 10.37
N HIS A 182 -5.99 -13.86 10.17
CA HIS A 182 -7.22 -13.32 10.73
C HIS A 182 -8.48 -13.93 10.12
N VAL A 183 -8.51 -14.15 8.79
CA VAL A 183 -9.63 -14.81 8.12
C VAL A 183 -9.77 -16.26 8.57
N VAL A 184 -8.66 -16.98 8.78
CA VAL A 184 -8.69 -18.33 9.40
C VAL A 184 -9.36 -18.26 10.77
N HIS A 185 -9.00 -17.28 11.59
CA HIS A 185 -9.54 -17.13 12.95
C HIS A 185 -11.06 -16.89 12.95
N ILE A 186 -11.58 -16.08 12.02
CA ILE A 186 -13.01 -15.74 11.96
C ILE A 186 -13.84 -16.80 11.21
N ALA A 187 -13.38 -17.26 10.05
CA ALA A 187 -14.15 -18.10 9.15
C ALA A 187 -13.80 -19.59 9.24
N GLY A 188 -12.75 -19.95 9.99
CA GLY A 188 -12.28 -21.33 10.16
C GLY A 188 -11.61 -21.94 8.92
N VAL A 189 -11.55 -21.21 7.81
CA VAL A 189 -11.00 -21.68 6.53
C VAL A 189 -9.86 -20.76 6.11
N ARG A 190 -8.74 -21.36 5.74
CA ARG A 190 -7.60 -20.61 5.18
C ARG A 190 -7.96 -20.05 3.81
N PRO A 191 -7.94 -18.71 3.63
CA PRO A 191 -8.35 -18.11 2.37
C PRO A 191 -7.29 -18.25 1.27
N TRP A 192 -6.01 -18.32 1.68
CA TRP A 192 -4.83 -18.59 0.86
C TRP A 192 -3.71 -19.23 1.71
#